data_AF-A0A223FPQ9-F1
#
_entry.id   AF-A0A223FPQ9-F1
#
_cell.length_a   1.000
_cell.length_b   1.000
_cell.length_c   1.000
_cell.angle_alpha   90.00
_cell.angle_beta   90.00
_cell.angle_gamma   90.00
#
_symmetry.space_group_name_H-M   'P 1'
#
loop_
_entity.id
_entity.type
_entity.pdbx_description
1 polymer ?
#
loop_
_entity_poly.entity_id
_entity_poly.type
_entity_poly.pdbx_seq_one_letter_code
_entity_poly.pdbx_strand_id
1 'polypeptide(L)' 'MGKASRDDIYYRKAKEEGWRARSAFKLLQIDEEFNIFQGVKRVVDLCAAPGSWSQVLSRQLYLPA' A
#
# COMPACT_ATOMS: atom_id res chain seq x y z
N MET A 1 -6.11 -23.70 -21.27
CA MET A 1 -6.62 -23.75 -19.88
C MET A 1 -5.58 -24.48 -19.03
N GLY A 2 -5.05 -23.88 -17.97
CA GLY A 2 -4.24 -24.59 -16.97
C GLY A 2 -2.75 -24.25 -16.89
N LYS A 3 -2.43 -23.21 -16.12
CA LYS A 3 -1.41 -23.29 -15.06
C LYS A 3 -1.92 -22.38 -13.95
N ALA A 4 -2.40 -22.97 -12.86
CA ALA A 4 -2.71 -22.24 -11.63
C ALA A 4 -1.39 -21.65 -11.10
N SER A 5 -1.02 -20.47 -11.59
CA SER A 5 0.19 -19.77 -11.19
C SER A 5 -0.05 -19.13 -9.84
N ARG A 6 0.04 -19.91 -8.76
CA ARG A 6 0.14 -19.44 -7.36
C ARG A 6 -0.62 -18.13 -7.15
N ASP A 7 -1.95 -18.20 -7.27
CA ASP A 7 -2.87 -17.05 -7.32
C ASP A 7 -2.36 -15.87 -6.50
N ASP A 8 -2.08 -14.75 -7.16
CA ASP A 8 -1.49 -13.55 -6.57
C ASP A 8 -2.31 -13.08 -5.35
N ILE A 9 -1.92 -13.56 -4.16
CA ILE A 9 -2.65 -13.37 -2.90
C ILE A 9 -2.78 -11.88 -2.63
N TYR A 10 -1.73 -11.11 -2.91
CA TYR A 10 -1.73 -9.67 -2.71
C TYR A 10 -2.58 -8.92 -3.74
N TYR A 11 -2.76 -9.45 -4.95
CA TYR A 11 -3.75 -8.87 -5.87
C TYR A 11 -5.18 -9.03 -5.34
N ARG A 12 -5.56 -10.24 -4.91
CA ARG A 12 -6.89 -10.50 -4.33
C ARG A 12 -7.11 -9.69 -3.05
N LYS A 13 -6.16 -9.74 -2.13
CA LYS A 13 -6.17 -8.98 -0.88
C LYS A 13 -6.26 -7.47 -1.14
N ALA A 14 -5.57 -6.95 -2.17
CA ALA A 14 -5.69 -5.54 -2.55
C ALA A 14 -7.12 -5.17 -2.94
N LYS A 15 -7.80 -6.02 -3.72
CA LYS A 15 -9.19 -5.80 -4.10
C LYS A 15 -10.13 -5.86 -2.91
N GLU A 16 -9.96 -6.86 -2.04
CA GLU A 16 -10.75 -7.05 -0.82
C GLU A 16 -10.63 -5.87 0.16
N GLU A 17 -9.42 -5.32 0.33
CA GLU A 17 -9.15 -4.20 1.24
C GLU A 17 -9.27 -2.80 0.59
N GLY A 18 -9.73 -2.74 -0.66
CA GLY A 18 -9.95 -1.49 -1.39
C GLY A 18 -8.67 -0.72 -1.76
N TRP A 19 -7.53 -1.42 -1.89
CA TRP A 19 -6.29 -0.85 -2.42
C TRP A 19 -6.31 -0.83 -3.95
N ARG A 20 -5.81 0.26 -4.54
CA ARG A 20 -5.74 0.43 -6.01
C ARG A 20 -4.77 -0.57 -6.66
N ALA A 21 -3.74 -1.00 -5.95
CA ALA A 21 -2.76 -1.96 -6.43
C ALA A 21 -2.10 -2.74 -5.29
N ARG A 22 -1.60 -3.94 -5.59
CA ARG A 22 -0.89 -4.83 -4.65
C ARG A 22 0.42 -4.25 -4.12
N SER A 23 0.95 -3.19 -4.73
CA SER A 23 2.12 -2.45 -4.25
C SER A 23 1.89 -1.76 -2.90
N ALA A 24 0.64 -1.53 -2.47
CA ALA A 24 0.32 -1.02 -1.13
C ALA A 24 0.98 -1.85 -0.01
N PHE A 25 0.93 -3.18 -0.14
CA PHE A 25 1.49 -4.09 0.87
C PHE A 25 3.00 -3.97 1.02
N LYS A 26 3.73 -3.61 -0.05
CA LYS A 26 5.18 -3.39 0.05
C LYS A 26 5.51 -2.25 1.00
N LEU A 27 4.79 -1.13 0.88
CA LEU A 27 5.02 0.03 1.72
C LEU A 27 4.58 -0.23 3.17
N LEU A 28 3.45 -0.92 3.36
CA LEU A 28 2.99 -1.33 4.69
C LEU A 28 4.00 -2.25 5.40
N GLN A 29 4.57 -3.24 4.69
CA GLN A 29 5.58 -4.14 5.26
C GLN A 29 6.91 -3.42 5.55
N ILE A 30 7.31 -2.47 4.71
CA ILE A 30 8.48 -1.62 4.97
C ILE A 30 8.25 -0.79 6.24
N ASP A 31 7.06 -0.21 6.41
CA ASP A 31 6.75 0.55 7.61
C ASP A 31 6.67 -0.34 8.86
N GLU A 32 6.12 -1.54 8.76
CA GLU A 32 6.08 -2.52 9.86
C GLU A 32 7.49 -2.88 10.37
N GLU A 33 8.46 -3.05 9.48
CA GLU A 33 9.84 -3.40 9.85
C GLU A 33 10.67 -2.19 10.32
N PHE A 34 10.53 -1.05 9.65
CA PHE A 34 11.46 0.08 9.80
C PHE A 34 10.84 1.32 10.47
N ASN A 35 9.54 1.31 10.77
CA ASN A 35 8.79 2.43 11.36
C ASN A 35 8.99 3.75 10.61
N ILE A 36 9.00 3.70 9.27
CA ILE A 36 9.36 4.85 8.42
C ILE A 36 8.37 6.02 8.52
N PHE A 37 7.15 5.80 9.01
CA PHE A 37 6.15 6.84 9.20
C PHE A 37 6.23 7.53 10.57
N GLN A 38 7.06 7.05 11.50
CA GLN A 38 7.15 7.64 12.84
C GLN A 38 7.66 9.10 12.77
N GLY A 39 6.84 10.03 13.26
CA GLY A 39 7.16 11.46 13.29
C GLY A 39 7.08 12.16 11.93
N VAL A 40 6.64 11.47 10.88
CA VAL A 40 6.48 12.05 9.53
C VAL A 40 5.27 12.98 9.50
N LYS A 41 5.50 14.23 9.07
CA LYS A 41 4.44 15.24 8.92
C LYS A 41 4.06 15.53 7.47
N ARG A 42 4.97 15.27 6.53
CA ARG A 42 4.84 15.60 5.10
C ARG A 42 5.53 14.54 4.27
N VAL A 43 4.93 14.19 3.13
CA VAL A 43 5.40 13.14 2.22
C VAL A 43 5.22 13.57 0.78
N VAL A 44 6.05 13.03 -0.10
CA VAL A 44 5.93 13.18 -1.56
C VAL A 44 5.98 11.78 -2.18
N ASP A 45 4.94 11.40 -2.91
CA ASP A 45 4.85 10.13 -3.64
C ASP A 45 5.15 10.39 -5.12
N LEU A 46 6.36 10.06 -5.57
CA LEU A 46 6.81 10.27 -6.95
C LEU A 46 6.43 9.08 -7.82
N CYS A 47 5.97 9.35 -9.05
CA CYS A 47 5.45 8.32 -9.97
C CYS A 47 4.27 7.53 -9.36
N ALA A 48 3.43 8.21 -8.57
CA ALA A 48 2.42 7.60 -7.72
C ALA A 48 1.37 6.77 -8.47
N ALA A 49 1.09 7.03 -9.76
CA ALA A 49 0.00 6.38 -10.49
C ALA A 49 0.08 4.83 -10.38
N PRO A 50 -1.01 4.13 -10.00
CA PRO A 50 -2.39 4.62 -9.81
C PRO A 50 -2.71 5.21 -8.42
N GLY A 51 -1.76 5.24 -7.49
CA GLY A 51 -1.87 5.93 -6.19
C GLY A 51 -1.98 4.98 -5.00
N SER A 52 -1.53 3.72 -5.10
CA SER A 52 -1.64 2.77 -3.98
C SER A 52 -0.80 3.17 -2.77
N TRP A 53 0.38 3.76 -2.99
CA TRP A 53 1.22 4.26 -1.90
C TRP A 53 0.64 5.54 -1.30
N SER A 54 0.18 6.47 -2.14
CA SER A 54 -0.64 7.61 -1.69
C SER A 54 -1.84 7.22 -0.83
N GLN A 55 -2.56 6.13 -1.15
CA GLN A 55 -3.63 5.62 -0.28
C GLN A 55 -3.10 5.16 1.08
N VAL A 56 -1.97 4.44 1.11
CA VAL A 56 -1.34 3.99 2.37
C VAL A 56 -0.95 5.22 3.21
N LEU A 57 -0.26 6.19 2.60
CA LEU A 57 0.13 7.44 3.24
C LEU A 57 -1.08 8.19 3.81
N SER A 58 -2.17 8.28 3.05
CA SER A 58 -3.41 8.91 3.52
C SER A 58 -4.05 8.17 4.70
N ARG A 59 -4.00 6.83 4.76
CA ARG A 59 -4.58 6.07 5.89
C ARG A 59 -3.69 6.07 7.13
N GLN A 60 -2.37 6.16 6.97
CA GLN A 60 -1.41 6.07 8.08
C GLN A 60 -1.05 7.42 8.69
N LEU A 61 -0.95 8.48 7.87
CA LEU A 61 -0.45 9.78 8.33
C LEU A 61 -1.57 10.78 8.63
N TYR A 62 -2.76 10.58 8.05
CA TYR A 62 -3.89 11.49 8.24
C TYR A 62 -4.88 10.89 9.23
N LEU A 63 -5.02 11.53 10.39
CA LEU A 63 -6.19 11.35 11.25
C LEU A 63 -7.24 12.38 10.79
N PRO A 64 -8.45 11.96 10.38
CA PRO A 64 -9.53 12.90 10.21
C PRO A 64 -9.79 13.59 11.56
N ALA A 65 -9.85 14.92 11.54
CA ALA A 65 -10.32 15.73 12.65
C ALA A 65 -11.78 15.37 13.00
#